data_AF-A0A930SKM5-F1
#
_entry.id   AF-A0A930SKM5-F1
#
_cell.length_a   1.000
_cell.length_b   1.000
_cell.length_c   1.000
_cell.angle_alpha   90.00
_cell.angle_beta   90.00
_cell.angle_gamma   90.00
#
_symmetry.space_group_name_H-M   'P 1'
#
loop_
_entity.id
_entity.type
_entity.pdbx_description
1 polymer ?
#
loop_
_entity_poly.entity_id
_entity_poly.type
_entity_poly.pdbx_seq_one_letter_code
_entity_poly.pdbx_strand_id
1 'polypeptide(L)'
;MNTNQLNRSLLTIVGLGWVAFAIAAFIIRAVFAAPVVTVLVDRSYCEPGQWQQVAEDYAALYERDRQGEIVLDAVVLFSDLGTEVIDEPPTPDTIRTLQTYGRPNPQRRSELAAEYPDAQLLTCP
;
A
#
# COMPACT_ATOMS: atom_id res chain seq x y z
N MET A 1 59.31 10.03 -4.57
CA MET A 1 57.92 9.57 -4.72
C MET A 1 57.04 10.81 -4.71
N ASN A 2 56.32 11.10 -5.80
CA ASN A 2 55.74 12.42 -6.05
C ASN A 2 54.40 12.57 -5.29
N THR A 3 54.33 13.48 -4.33
CA THR A 3 53.21 13.66 -3.37
C THR A 3 51.86 13.87 -4.06
N ASN A 4 51.86 14.49 -5.24
CA ASN A 4 50.67 14.71 -6.07
C ASN A 4 50.05 13.42 -6.64
N GLN A 5 50.85 12.39 -6.92
CA GLN A 5 50.32 11.10 -7.38
C GLN A 5 49.67 10.32 -6.24
N LEU A 6 50.29 10.37 -5.05
CA LEU A 6 49.79 9.69 -3.86
C LEU A 6 48.45 10.28 -3.39
N ASN A 7 48.31 11.60 -3.46
CA ASN A 7 47.08 12.31 -3.12
C ASN A 7 45.95 12.02 -4.12
N ARG A 8 46.26 11.93 -5.42
CA ARG A 8 45.30 11.56 -6.47
C ARG A 8 44.82 10.12 -6.34
N SER A 9 45.71 9.17 -6.05
CA SER A 9 45.34 7.77 -5.81
C SER A 9 44.48 7.60 -4.56
N LEU A 10 44.80 8.32 -3.47
CA LEU A 10 43.98 8.33 -2.25
C LEU A 10 42.58 8.87 -2.53
N LEU A 11 42.46 10.00 -3.25
CA LEU A 11 41.17 10.57 -3.63
C LEU A 11 40.34 9.63 -4.52
N THR A 12 40.97 8.93 -5.48
CA THR A 12 40.25 7.96 -6.30
C THR A 12 39.78 6.74 -5.52
N ILE A 13 40.58 6.22 -4.57
CA ILE A 13 40.18 5.07 -3.75
C ILE A 13 39.03 5.46 -2.81
N VAL A 14 39.14 6.61 -2.15
CA VAL A 14 38.10 7.14 -1.27
C VAL A 14 36.82 7.42 -2.07
N GLY A 15 36.95 8.04 -3.25
CA GLY A 15 35.83 8.30 -4.15
C GLY A 15 35.14 7.01 -4.63
N LEU A 16 35.91 6.00 -5.03
CA LEU A 16 35.39 4.67 -5.41
C LEU A 16 34.66 3.99 -4.25
N GLY A 17 35.18 4.11 -3.03
CA GLY A 17 34.51 3.61 -1.83
C GLY A 17 33.14 4.25 -1.64
N TRP A 18 33.06 5.58 -1.69
CA TRP A 18 31.79 6.31 -1.57
C TRP A 18 30.79 5.99 -2.68
N VAL A 19 31.27 5.84 -3.92
CA VAL A 19 30.41 5.43 -5.05
C VAL A 19 29.86 4.03 -4.83
N ALA A 20 30.68 3.07 -4.38
CA ALA A 20 30.21 1.73 -4.07
C ALA A 20 29.17 1.74 -2.94
N PHE A 21 29.38 2.53 -1.88
CA PHE A 21 28.38 2.72 -0.81
C PHE A 21 27.08 3.34 -1.32
N ALA A 22 27.15 4.36 -2.19
CA ALA A 22 25.97 4.99 -2.77
C ALA A 22 25.17 4.00 -3.64
N ILE A 23 25.86 3.19 -4.45
CA ILE A 23 25.23 2.13 -5.25
C ILE A 23 24.56 1.10 -4.35
N ALA A 24 25.23 0.64 -3.29
CA ALA A 24 24.65 -0.31 -2.34
C ALA A 24 23.40 0.25 -1.65
N ALA A 25 23.45 1.51 -1.20
CA ALA A 25 22.29 2.18 -0.59
C ALA A 25 21.11 2.32 -1.56
N PHE A 26 21.39 2.62 -2.84
CA PHE A 26 20.37 2.68 -3.87
C PHE A 26 19.72 1.32 -4.12
N ILE A 27 20.51 0.25 -4.23
CA ILE A 27 20.01 -1.12 -4.41
C ILE A 27 19.13 -1.52 -3.23
N ILE A 28 19.56 -1.26 -1.99
CA ILE A 28 18.76 -1.55 -0.80
C ILE A 28 17.41 -0.81 -0.89
N ARG A 29 17.42 0.49 -1.20
CA ARG A 29 16.18 1.25 -1.31
C ARG A 29 15.24 0.74 -2.42
N ALA A 30 15.80 0.31 -3.55
CA ALA A 30 15.01 -0.18 -4.68
C ALA A 30 14.40 -1.57 -4.40
N VAL A 31 15.12 -2.44 -3.68
CA VAL A 31 14.65 -3.79 -3.36
C VAL A 31 13.70 -3.81 -2.17
N PHE A 32 13.86 -2.89 -1.21
CA PHE A 32 13.06 -2.81 0.01
C PHE A 32 12.05 -1.64 -0.02
N ALA A 33 11.59 -1.22 -1.19
CA ALA A 33 10.49 -0.27 -1.29
C ALA A 33 9.19 -0.92 -0.77
N ALA A 34 8.42 -0.18 0.03
CA ALA A 34 7.14 -0.66 0.52
C ALA A 34 6.19 -0.93 -0.65
N PRO A 35 5.50 -2.09 -0.69
CA PRO A 35 4.55 -2.41 -1.74
C PRO A 35 3.35 -1.46 -1.71
N VAL A 36 2.93 -1.02 -2.89
CA VAL A 36 1.73 -0.21 -3.09
C VAL A 36 0.52 -1.13 -3.14
N VAL A 37 -0.52 -0.81 -2.37
CA VAL A 37 -1.70 -1.66 -2.18
C VAL A 37 -2.97 -0.84 -2.35
N THR A 38 -3.88 -1.31 -3.18
CA THR A 38 -5.27 -0.84 -3.25
C THR A 38 -6.13 -1.73 -2.36
N VAL A 39 -7.11 -1.16 -1.67
CA VAL A 39 -8.07 -1.93 -0.87
C VAL A 39 -9.43 -1.91 -1.53
N LEU A 40 -9.97 -3.09 -1.85
CA LEU A 40 -11.33 -3.25 -2.32
C LEU A 40 -12.22 -3.57 -1.13
N VAL A 41 -13.20 -2.74 -0.82
CA VAL A 41 -14.12 -2.94 0.30
C VAL A 41 -15.52 -3.18 -0.23
N ASP A 42 -16.05 -4.38 0.02
CA ASP A 42 -17.43 -4.72 -0.29
C ASP A 42 -18.36 -4.06 0.75
N ARG A 43 -19.07 -2.99 0.33
CA ARG A 43 -20.02 -2.22 1.15
C ARG A 43 -21.45 -2.77 1.05
N SER A 44 -21.63 -3.97 0.51
CA SER A 44 -22.92 -4.67 0.51
C SER A 44 -23.46 -4.81 1.94
N TYR A 45 -24.78 -4.91 2.08
CA TYR A 45 -25.41 -5.01 3.40
C TYR A 45 -24.80 -6.14 4.24
N CYS A 46 -24.47 -5.83 5.48
CA CYS A 46 -23.94 -6.76 6.46
C CYS A 46 -24.45 -6.44 7.87
N GLU A 47 -24.35 -7.42 8.77
CA GLU A 47 -24.69 -7.18 10.16
C GLU A 47 -23.64 -6.28 10.83
N PRO A 48 -24.01 -5.44 11.82
CA PRO A 48 -23.08 -4.50 12.44
C PRO A 48 -21.81 -5.14 12.99
N GLY A 49 -21.89 -6.37 13.52
CA GLY A 49 -20.71 -7.11 14.00
C GLY A 49 -19.78 -7.56 12.87
N GLN A 50 -20.32 -7.92 11.70
CA GLN A 50 -19.54 -8.28 10.53
C GLN A 50 -18.87 -7.05 9.90
N TRP A 51 -19.55 -5.90 9.89
CA TRP A 51 -18.95 -4.65 9.45
C TRP A 51 -17.80 -4.21 10.34
N GLN A 52 -17.97 -4.36 11.65
CA GLN A 52 -16.94 -4.03 12.62
C GLN A 52 -15.65 -4.81 12.36
N GLN A 53 -15.75 -6.09 11.99
CA GLN A 53 -14.58 -6.90 11.59
C GLN A 53 -13.89 -6.33 10.35
N VAL A 54 -14.67 -5.98 9.30
CA VAL A 54 -14.12 -5.34 8.09
C VAL A 54 -13.40 -4.03 8.41
N ALA A 55 -13.97 -3.22 9.30
CA ALA A 55 -13.35 -1.97 9.74
C ALA A 55 -12.07 -2.20 10.56
N GLU A 56 -11.99 -3.29 11.33
CA GLU A 56 -10.78 -3.69 12.06
C GLU A 56 -9.68 -4.21 11.13
N ASP A 57 -10.04 -5.01 10.13
CA ASP A 57 -9.11 -5.48 9.10
C ASP A 57 -8.55 -4.30 8.29
N TYR A 58 -9.40 -3.33 7.96
CA TYR A 58 -8.98 -2.07 7.36
C TYR A 58 -8.05 -1.26 8.29
N ALA A 59 -8.37 -1.18 9.58
CA ALA A 59 -7.54 -0.47 10.56
C ALA A 59 -6.12 -1.07 10.66
N ALA A 60 -6.01 -2.40 10.57
CA ALA A 60 -4.71 -3.08 10.52
C ALA A 60 -3.92 -2.70 9.26
N LEU A 61 -4.56 -2.64 8.09
CA LEU A 61 -3.90 -2.17 6.86
C LEU A 61 -3.46 -0.70 6.97
N TYR A 62 -4.31 0.15 7.53
CA TYR A 62 -4.01 1.57 7.76
C TYR A 62 -2.80 1.76 8.69
N GLU A 63 -2.70 0.95 9.74
CA GLU A 63 -1.54 0.99 10.64
C GLU A 63 -0.25 0.53 9.95
N ARG A 64 -0.33 -0.49 9.07
CA ARG A 64 0.83 -0.93 8.27
C ARG A 64 1.31 0.14 7.29
N ASP A 65 0.39 0.92 6.71
CA ASP A 65 0.74 2.10 5.91
C ASP A 65 1.46 3.16 6.75
N ARG A 66 0.94 3.45 7.95
CA ARG A 66 1.57 4.39 8.90
C ARG A 66 2.96 3.96 9.35
N GLN A 67 3.22 2.67 9.43
CA GLN A 67 4.51 2.07 9.76
C GLN A 67 5.47 1.98 8.56
N GLY A 68 4.99 2.31 7.35
CA GLY A 68 5.78 2.24 6.11
C GLY A 68 6.02 0.81 5.63
N GLU A 69 5.23 -0.17 6.09
CA GLU A 69 5.31 -1.55 5.62
C GLU A 69 4.62 -1.75 4.28
N ILE A 70 3.58 -0.95 4.02
CA ILE A 70 2.86 -0.86 2.74
C ILE A 70 2.63 0.61 2.42
N VAL A 71 2.20 0.90 1.19
CA VAL A 71 1.64 2.20 0.81
C VAL A 71 0.21 1.98 0.38
N LEU A 72 -0.75 2.48 1.14
CA LEU A 72 -2.16 2.47 0.74
C LEU A 72 -2.39 3.55 -0.31
N ASP A 73 -2.67 3.12 -1.55
CA ASP A 73 -2.82 4.03 -2.70
C ASP A 73 -4.24 4.52 -2.87
N ALA A 74 -5.20 3.60 -2.76
CA ALA A 74 -6.60 3.91 -2.94
C ALA A 74 -7.48 2.91 -2.19
N VAL A 75 -8.69 3.35 -1.84
CA VAL A 75 -9.75 2.51 -1.29
C VAL A 75 -10.94 2.55 -2.23
N VAL A 76 -11.31 1.39 -2.77
CA VAL A 76 -12.43 1.22 -3.69
C VAL A 76 -13.58 0.59 -2.93
N LEU A 77 -14.61 1.39 -2.65
CA LEU A 77 -15.86 0.91 -2.05
C LEU A 77 -16.78 0.42 -3.16
N PHE A 78 -17.31 -0.79 -3.05
CA PHE A 78 -18.20 -1.32 -4.08
C PHE A 78 -19.36 -2.13 -3.49
N SER A 79 -20.48 -2.17 -4.20
CA SER A 79 -21.62 -3.07 -3.96
C SER A 79 -22.35 -3.31 -5.28
N ASP A 80 -23.53 -3.91 -5.31
CA ASP A 80 -24.39 -3.91 -6.51
C ASP A 80 -24.85 -2.51 -6.95
N LEU A 81 -24.94 -1.55 -6.04
CA LEU A 81 -25.41 -0.19 -6.33
C LEU A 81 -24.38 0.69 -7.03
N GLY A 82 -23.10 0.37 -6.94
CA GLY A 82 -22.05 1.13 -7.62
C GLY A 82 -20.66 0.88 -7.07
N THR A 83 -19.72 1.68 -7.57
CA THR A 83 -18.31 1.70 -7.17
C THR A 83 -17.93 3.14 -6.88
N GLU A 84 -17.14 3.35 -5.84
CA GLU A 84 -16.63 4.64 -5.41
C GLU A 84 -15.14 4.47 -5.11
N VAL A 85 -14.30 5.20 -5.86
CA VAL A 85 -12.84 5.19 -5.68
C VAL A 85 -12.46 6.39 -4.81
N ILE A 86 -11.72 6.13 -3.75
CA ILE A 86 -11.21 7.13 -2.83
C ILE A 86 -9.69 7.10 -2.91
N ASP A 87 -9.12 8.10 -3.59
CA ASP A 87 -7.67 8.21 -3.82
C ASP A 87 -6.88 8.56 -2.55
N GLU A 88 -7.51 9.18 -1.55
CA GLU A 88 -6.88 9.40 -0.25
C GLU A 88 -7.49 8.44 0.78
N PRO A 89 -6.75 7.43 1.25
CA PRO A 89 -7.28 6.40 2.13
C PRO A 89 -7.94 7.02 3.38
N PRO A 90 -9.25 6.80 3.59
CA PRO A 90 -9.97 7.40 4.71
C PRO A 90 -9.49 6.82 6.04
N THR A 91 -9.75 7.54 7.14
CA THR A 91 -9.40 7.03 8.47
C THR A 91 -10.23 5.78 8.82
N PRO A 92 -9.71 4.88 9.69
CA PRO A 92 -10.47 3.70 10.11
C PRO A 92 -11.83 4.02 10.76
N ASP A 93 -11.93 5.13 11.48
CA ASP A 93 -13.21 5.57 12.06
C ASP A 93 -14.23 5.98 11.00
N THR A 94 -13.76 6.50 9.85
CA THR A 94 -14.64 6.78 8.70
C THR A 94 -15.21 5.47 8.16
N ILE A 95 -14.38 4.46 7.92
CA ILE A 95 -14.84 3.14 7.47
C ILE A 95 -15.82 2.52 8.46
N ARG A 96 -15.53 2.59 9.77
CA ARG A 96 -16.40 2.04 10.82
C ARG A 96 -17.81 2.66 10.82
N THR A 97 -17.93 3.92 10.44
CA THR A 97 -19.21 4.67 10.44
C THR A 97 -19.94 4.64 9.11
N LEU A 98 -19.35 4.04 8.06
CA LEU A 98 -20.03 3.86 6.78
C LEU A 98 -21.27 2.98 6.92
N GLN A 99 -22.31 3.35 6.20
CA GLN A 99 -23.50 2.52 6.06
C GLN A 99 -23.25 1.45 5.01
N THR A 100 -23.67 0.22 5.31
CA THR A 100 -23.64 -0.90 4.38
C THR A 100 -25.02 -1.13 3.79
N TYR A 101 -25.08 -1.28 2.48
CA TYR A 101 -26.33 -1.34 1.74
C TYR A 101 -26.16 -2.05 0.40
N GLY A 102 -27.27 -2.54 -0.14
CA GLY A 102 -27.25 -3.30 -1.38
C GLY A 102 -26.90 -4.77 -1.15
N ARG A 103 -26.48 -5.44 -2.22
CA ARG A 103 -26.19 -6.88 -2.27
C ARG A 103 -24.79 -7.14 -2.82
N PRO A 104 -24.15 -8.24 -2.40
CA PRO A 104 -22.88 -8.67 -2.98
C PRO A 104 -23.01 -8.84 -4.49
N ASN A 105 -22.02 -8.33 -5.22
CA ASN A 105 -21.94 -8.45 -6.68
C ASN A 105 -20.66 -9.19 -7.10
N PRO A 106 -20.74 -10.52 -7.31
CA PRO A 106 -19.58 -11.34 -7.68
C PRO A 106 -18.94 -10.91 -9.00
N GLN A 107 -19.74 -10.49 -9.98
CA GLN A 107 -19.24 -10.05 -11.27
C GLN A 107 -18.38 -8.79 -11.12
N ARG A 108 -18.89 -7.79 -10.40
CA ARG A 108 -18.15 -6.55 -10.12
C ARG A 108 -16.89 -6.80 -9.31
N ARG A 109 -16.95 -7.73 -8.34
CA ARG A 109 -15.76 -8.16 -7.59
C ARG A 109 -14.69 -8.74 -8.53
N SER A 110 -15.08 -9.59 -9.48
CA SER A 110 -14.14 -10.15 -10.47
C SER A 110 -13.58 -9.08 -11.41
N GLU A 111 -14.40 -8.12 -11.83
CA GLU A 111 -13.96 -6.98 -12.66
C GLU A 111 -12.92 -6.13 -11.91
N LEU A 112 -13.20 -5.76 -10.65
CA LEU A 112 -12.27 -5.01 -9.81
C LEU A 112 -11.01 -5.79 -9.46
N ALA A 113 -11.09 -7.10 -9.25
CA ALA A 113 -9.91 -7.93 -9.03
C ALA A 113 -9.02 -8.04 -10.28
N ALA A 114 -9.59 -7.91 -11.47
CA ALA A 114 -8.83 -7.86 -12.72
C ALA A 114 -8.21 -6.46 -12.96
N GLU A 115 -8.90 -5.40 -12.55
CA GLU A 115 -8.41 -4.02 -12.63
C GLU A 115 -7.30 -3.73 -11.60
N TYR A 116 -7.43 -4.29 -10.39
CA TYR A 116 -6.49 -4.14 -9.29
C TYR A 116 -5.95 -5.51 -8.83
N PRO A 117 -4.97 -6.09 -9.57
CA PRO A 117 -4.50 -7.45 -9.34
C PRO A 117 -3.81 -7.66 -7.98
N ASP A 118 -3.22 -6.60 -7.40
CA ASP A 118 -2.52 -6.64 -6.12
C ASP A 118 -3.38 -6.12 -4.95
N ALA A 119 -4.69 -5.97 -5.17
CA ALA A 119 -5.56 -5.39 -4.17
C ALA A 119 -5.94 -6.36 -3.03
N GLN A 120 -6.06 -5.79 -1.83
CA GLN A 120 -6.62 -6.48 -0.67
C GLN A 120 -8.14 -6.40 -0.73
N LEU A 121 -8.82 -7.55 -0.78
CA LEU A 121 -10.27 -7.62 -0.72
C LEU A 121 -10.74 -7.75 0.73
N LEU A 122 -11.51 -6.77 1.19
CA LEU A 122 -12.24 -6.81 2.45
C LEU A 122 -13.73 -7.04 2.16
N THR A 123 -14.27 -8.12 2.68
CA THR A 123 -15.68 -8.49 2.53
C THR A 123 -16.21 -8.95 3.88
N CYS A 124 -17.50 -8.74 4.12
CA CYS A 124 -18.13 -9.30 5.30
C CYS A 124 -18.12 -10.84 5.24
N PRO A 125 -17.89 -11.52 6.37
CA PRO A 125 -17.89 -12.98 6.47
C PRO A 125 -19.30 -13.59 6.38
#